data_AF-A0A059ZUL8-F1
#
_entry.id   AF-A0A059ZUL8-F1
#
_cell.length_a   1.000
_cell.length_b   1.000
_cell.length_c   1.000
_cell.angle_alpha   90.00
_cell.angle_beta   90.00
_cell.angle_gamma   90.00
#
_symmetry.space_group_name_H-M   'P 1'
#
loop_
_entity.id
_entity.type
_entity.pdbx_description
1 polymer ?
#
loop_
_entity_poly.entity_id
_entity_poly.type
_entity_poly.pdbx_seq_one_letter_code
_entity_poly.pdbx_strand_id
1 'polypeptide(L)'
;MKVWIDKLQQLQWQKLDRLSVVVLAILILWLCWKLASFFWLVIAPPQLMQFDRVELGSQQPQIPNISTFSLFNEPSANAAQESVNLELQGVMVGYPNRFSSAVIKIDNTAERYRVGETIGSTSYQLAEVYWDRVVLSQGNGSTRELQFKGLPNGLYQPMTPDASQQSATPSQSTEPMNTAQQALGQAIQQMQGNREQYLRDMGVSGNSGEGYEVTERTPTALRNKLGLRPGDRIVSLNGQTVGQGQTDVQLLEQARRAGQVKIEIKRGDQVMTIQQNF
;
A
#
# COMPACT_ATOMS: atom_id res chain seq x y z
N MET A 1 37.50 -9.10 82.30
CA MET A 1 36.42 -10.04 81.91
C MET A 1 35.32 -10.22 82.97
N LYS A 2 35.61 -10.22 84.29
CA LYS A 2 34.57 -10.38 85.34
C LYS A 2 33.55 -9.21 85.43
N VAL A 3 33.98 -7.97 85.18
CA VAL A 3 33.10 -6.77 85.25
C VAL A 3 31.99 -6.75 84.18
N TRP A 4 32.19 -7.43 83.05
CA TRP A 4 31.19 -7.52 81.99
C TRP A 4 30.07 -8.51 82.33
N ILE A 5 30.38 -9.53 83.12
CA ILE A 5 29.44 -10.58 83.52
C ILE A 5 28.47 -10.05 84.58
N ASP A 6 28.95 -9.24 85.53
CA ASP A 6 28.08 -8.57 86.52
C ASP A 6 27.13 -7.54 85.88
N LYS A 7 27.56 -6.85 84.81
CA LYS A 7 26.70 -5.93 84.04
C LYS A 7 25.62 -6.66 83.23
N LEU A 8 25.87 -7.90 82.81
CA LEU A 8 24.90 -8.74 82.12
C LEU A 8 23.82 -9.29 83.07
N GLN A 9 24.18 -9.56 84.33
CA GLN A 9 23.24 -10.07 85.34
C GLN A 9 22.27 -9.01 85.90
N GLN A 10 22.62 -7.72 85.82
CA GLN A 10 21.76 -6.60 86.21
C GLN A 10 20.85 -6.09 85.08
N LEU A 11 20.87 -6.71 83.89
CA LEU A 11 19.96 -6.34 82.81
C LEU A 11 18.54 -6.76 83.18
N GLN A 12 17.78 -5.78 83.69
CA GLN A 12 16.45 -5.94 84.27
C GLN A 12 15.54 -6.78 83.39
N TRP A 13 15.12 -7.94 83.90
CA TRP A 13 14.22 -8.90 83.24
C TRP A 13 12.88 -8.28 82.80
N GLN A 14 12.47 -7.16 83.40
CA GLN A 14 11.30 -6.37 82.97
C GLN A 14 11.51 -5.59 81.67
N LYS A 15 12.74 -5.15 81.36
CA LYS A 15 13.06 -4.56 80.05
C LYS A 15 13.11 -5.62 78.97
N LEU A 16 13.55 -6.82 79.32
CA LEU A 16 13.54 -7.98 78.43
C LEU A 16 12.09 -8.30 78.00
N ASP A 17 11.14 -8.24 78.93
CA ASP A 17 9.71 -8.51 78.67
C ASP A 17 9.09 -7.50 77.68
N ARG A 18 9.33 -6.19 77.88
CA ARG A 18 8.90 -5.15 76.94
C ARG A 18 9.63 -5.24 75.59
N LEU A 19 10.90 -5.66 75.61
CA LEU A 19 11.69 -5.84 74.40
C LEU A 19 11.18 -7.06 73.60
N SER A 20 10.73 -8.13 74.25
CA SER A 20 10.05 -9.24 73.57
C SER A 20 8.76 -8.80 72.88
N VAL A 21 7.96 -7.91 73.47
CA VAL A 21 6.74 -7.38 72.82
C VAL A 21 7.09 -6.56 71.57
N VAL A 22 8.11 -5.72 71.64
CA VAL A 22 8.57 -4.92 70.49
C VAL A 22 9.16 -5.81 69.39
N VAL A 23 9.99 -6.79 69.76
CA VAL A 23 10.57 -7.77 68.81
C VAL A 23 9.47 -8.60 68.16
N LEU A 24 8.46 -9.03 68.91
CA LEU A 24 7.30 -9.76 68.41
C LEU A 24 6.49 -8.91 67.43
N ALA A 25 6.24 -7.64 67.74
CA ALA A 25 5.57 -6.71 66.83
C ALA A 25 6.34 -6.51 65.52
N ILE A 26 7.67 -6.38 65.59
CA ILE A 26 8.54 -6.29 64.41
C ILE A 26 8.49 -7.58 63.59
N LEU A 27 8.55 -8.75 64.25
CA LEU A 27 8.45 -10.05 63.58
C LEU A 27 7.09 -10.24 62.90
N ILE A 28 5.99 -9.84 63.53
CA ILE A 28 4.66 -9.86 62.93
C ILE A 28 4.60 -8.96 61.70
N LEU A 29 5.11 -7.73 61.79
CA LEU A 29 5.09 -6.80 60.67
C LEU A 29 5.94 -7.30 59.49
N TRP A 30 7.10 -7.88 59.79
CA TRP A 30 7.96 -8.53 58.80
C TRP A 30 7.28 -9.74 58.15
N LEU A 31 6.60 -10.57 58.95
CA LEU A 31 5.84 -11.72 58.47
C LEU A 31 4.66 -11.29 57.58
N CYS A 32 3.88 -10.28 58.01
CA CYS A 32 2.81 -9.70 57.19
C CYS A 32 3.32 -9.18 55.84
N TRP A 33 4.48 -8.51 55.82
CA TRP A 33 5.08 -8.05 54.56
C TRP A 33 5.47 -9.21 53.64
N LYS A 34 6.06 -10.28 54.20
CA LYS A 34 6.40 -11.47 53.43
C LYS A 34 5.16 -12.19 52.89
N LEU A 35 4.09 -12.31 53.67
CA LEU A 35 2.83 -12.90 53.21
C LEU A 35 2.18 -12.04 52.12
N ALA A 36 2.17 -10.72 52.25
CA ALA A 36 1.63 -9.83 51.22
C ALA A 36 2.40 -9.96 49.89
N SER A 37 3.73 -10.06 49.96
CA SER A 37 4.57 -10.28 48.77
C SER A 37 4.29 -11.64 48.12
N PHE A 38 4.09 -12.69 48.91
CA PHE A 38 3.77 -14.02 48.37
C PHE A 38 2.35 -14.07 47.80
N PHE A 39 1.40 -13.44 48.47
CA PHE A 39 0.02 -13.32 48.01
C PHE A 39 -0.04 -12.61 46.64
N TRP A 40 0.73 -11.54 46.45
CA TRP A 40 0.82 -10.84 45.17
C TRP A 40 1.39 -11.72 44.05
N LEU A 41 2.36 -12.59 44.35
CA LEU A 41 2.89 -13.54 43.36
C LEU A 41 1.87 -14.59 42.91
N VAL A 42 0.95 -15.00 43.78
CA VAL A 42 -0.09 -16.00 43.45
C VAL A 42 -1.26 -15.35 42.70
N ILE A 43 -1.70 -14.16 43.13
CA ILE A 43 -2.83 -13.46 42.51
C ILE A 43 -2.46 -12.78 41.18
N ALA A 44 -1.24 -12.25 41.09
CA ALA A 44 -0.75 -11.50 39.95
C ALA A 44 0.73 -11.86 39.70
N PRO A 45 1.01 -13.09 39.23
CA PRO A 45 2.36 -13.46 38.86
C PRO A 45 2.89 -12.47 37.82
N PRO A 46 4.16 -12.02 37.94
CA PRO A 46 4.77 -11.11 36.97
C PRO A 46 4.82 -11.83 35.62
N GLN A 47 3.84 -11.52 34.79
CA GLN A 47 3.73 -12.00 33.43
C GLN A 47 4.91 -11.42 32.63
N LEU A 48 5.72 -12.31 32.06
CA LEU A 48 6.75 -11.91 31.10
C LEU A 48 6.04 -11.14 29.97
N MET A 49 6.53 -9.96 29.61
CA MET A 49 6.04 -9.24 28.43
C MET A 49 6.20 -10.16 27.21
N GLN A 50 5.10 -10.79 26.79
CA GLN A 50 5.04 -11.56 25.57
C GLN A 50 4.90 -10.56 24.42
N PHE A 51 5.95 -10.45 23.61
CA PHE A 51 5.86 -9.75 22.34
C PHE A 51 5.11 -10.66 21.37
N ASP A 52 3.92 -10.24 20.94
CA ASP A 52 3.20 -10.90 19.86
C ASP A 52 4.07 -10.87 18.60
N ARG A 53 4.49 -12.04 18.14
CA ARG A 53 5.28 -12.16 16.93
C ARG A 53 4.32 -12.02 15.75
N VAL A 54 4.27 -10.84 15.16
CA VAL A 54 3.51 -10.56 13.94
C VAL A 54 4.02 -11.50 12.84
N GLU A 55 3.24 -12.52 12.51
CA GLU A 55 3.49 -13.35 11.34
C GLU A 55 3.20 -12.51 10.09
N LEU A 56 4.17 -12.40 9.16
CA LEU A 56 3.98 -11.73 7.87
C LEU A 56 3.14 -12.58 6.89
N GLY A 57 2.01 -13.10 7.37
CA GLY A 57 0.97 -13.76 6.57
C GLY A 57 -0.22 -12.83 6.39
N SER A 58 -0.90 -12.93 5.25
CA SER A 58 -2.05 -12.11 4.83
C SER A 58 -3.33 -12.40 5.62
N GLN A 59 -3.26 -12.38 6.95
CA GLN A 59 -4.44 -12.29 7.81
C GLN A 59 -4.42 -10.92 8.47
N GLN A 60 -4.96 -9.96 7.73
CA GLN A 60 -5.26 -8.65 8.27
C GLN A 60 -6.30 -8.86 9.37
N PRO A 61 -6.01 -8.51 10.64
CA PRO A 61 -7.02 -8.56 11.69
C PRO A 61 -8.23 -7.76 11.20
N GLN A 62 -9.44 -8.30 11.30
CA GLN A 62 -10.63 -7.50 11.02
C GLN A 62 -10.69 -6.36 12.04
N ILE A 63 -10.16 -5.21 11.65
CA ILE A 63 -10.17 -3.99 12.45
C ILE A 63 -11.64 -3.62 12.62
N PRO A 64 -12.18 -3.60 13.85
CA PRO A 64 -13.54 -3.12 14.10
C PRO A 64 -13.70 -1.73 13.51
N ASN A 65 -14.87 -1.42 12.96
CA ASN A 65 -15.13 -0.17 12.26
C ASN A 65 -14.89 1.05 13.19
N ILE A 66 -13.67 1.59 13.15
CA ILE A 66 -13.21 2.68 14.00
C ILE A 66 -13.85 4.04 13.63
N SER A 67 -14.61 4.09 12.53
CA SER A 67 -15.36 5.28 12.10
C SER A 67 -16.50 5.65 13.05
N THR A 68 -16.83 4.78 14.01
CA THR A 68 -17.85 5.04 15.04
C THR A 68 -17.31 5.77 16.28
N PHE A 69 -16.00 5.87 16.44
CA PHE A 69 -15.40 6.63 17.53
C PHE A 69 -15.46 8.13 17.21
N SER A 70 -16.06 8.92 18.10
CA SER A 70 -16.28 10.37 17.91
C SER A 70 -15.01 11.19 17.67
N LEU A 71 -13.84 10.67 18.06
CA LEU A 71 -12.52 11.26 17.78
C LEU A 71 -12.07 11.09 16.32
N PHE A 72 -12.62 10.10 15.61
CA PHE A 72 -12.34 9.76 14.21
C PHE A 72 -13.57 9.95 13.31
N ASN A 73 -14.69 10.35 13.89
CA ASN A 73 -15.85 10.84 13.16
C ASN A 73 -15.55 12.29 12.77
N GLU A 74 -14.74 12.48 11.72
CA GLU A 74 -14.83 13.72 10.97
C GLU A 74 -16.26 13.78 10.46
N PRO A 75 -17.10 14.73 10.92
CA PRO A 75 -18.34 14.97 10.23
C PRO A 75 -17.91 15.34 8.82
N SER A 76 -18.14 14.44 7.86
CA SER A 76 -18.26 14.87 6.48
C SER A 76 -19.27 15.99 6.58
N ALA A 77 -18.81 17.23 6.44
CA ALA A 77 -19.62 18.41 6.51
C ALA A 77 -20.52 18.36 5.27
N ASN A 78 -21.53 17.49 5.30
CA ASN A 78 -22.83 17.72 4.73
C ASN A 78 -23.45 18.85 5.55
N ALA A 79 -22.79 20.02 5.54
CA ALA A 79 -23.51 21.25 5.70
C ALA A 79 -24.48 21.29 4.52
N ALA A 80 -25.76 21.41 4.83
CA ALA A 80 -26.82 21.66 3.87
C ALA A 80 -26.41 22.88 3.03
N GLN A 81 -25.82 22.61 1.87
CA GLN A 81 -25.24 23.61 1.01
C GLN A 81 -25.75 23.28 -0.37
N GLU A 82 -26.71 24.11 -0.78
CA GLU A 82 -27.05 24.47 -2.15
C GLU A 82 -26.46 23.51 -3.18
N SER A 83 -27.34 22.66 -3.75
CA SER A 83 -27.08 21.55 -4.66
C SER A 83 -26.47 21.99 -6.01
N VAL A 84 -25.40 22.76 -5.96
CA VAL A 84 -24.57 23.12 -7.10
C VAL A 84 -23.55 22.01 -7.25
N ASN A 85 -23.64 21.33 -8.39
CA ASN A 85 -22.71 20.28 -8.79
C ASN A 85 -21.39 20.94 -9.24
N LEU A 86 -20.52 21.17 -8.26
CA LEU A 86 -19.15 21.61 -8.50
C LEU A 86 -18.24 20.38 -8.57
N GLU A 87 -17.38 20.33 -9.58
CA GLU A 87 -16.36 19.28 -9.72
C GLU A 87 -14.98 19.88 -9.97
N LEU A 88 -13.99 19.49 -9.16
CA LEU A 88 -12.61 19.92 -9.34
C LEU A 88 -11.96 19.12 -10.48
N GLN A 89 -11.52 19.82 -11.53
CA GLN A 89 -10.88 19.23 -12.71
C GLN A 89 -9.35 19.41 -12.70
N GLY A 90 -8.85 20.45 -12.04
CA GLY A 90 -7.42 20.71 -11.99
C GLY A 90 -7.06 21.79 -10.96
N VAL A 91 -5.81 21.76 -10.52
CA VAL A 91 -5.23 22.79 -9.64
C VAL A 91 -3.85 23.17 -10.15
N MET A 92 -3.50 24.44 -10.01
CA MET A 92 -2.17 24.98 -10.21
C MET A 92 -1.81 25.74 -8.94
N VAL A 93 -0.92 25.18 -8.14
CA VAL A 93 -0.48 25.78 -6.87
C VAL A 93 0.68 26.72 -7.15
N GLY A 94 0.55 27.98 -6.71
CA GLY A 94 1.59 29.00 -6.82
C GLY A 94 1.99 29.53 -5.43
N TYR A 95 3.24 30.00 -5.31
CA TYR A 95 3.71 30.68 -4.11
C TYR A 95 4.03 32.14 -4.40
N PRO A 96 3.49 33.11 -3.64
CA PRO A 96 2.45 32.99 -2.60
C PRO A 96 1.08 32.53 -3.12
N ASN A 97 0.23 32.00 -2.23
CA ASN A 97 -1.04 31.32 -2.55
C ASN A 97 -2.00 32.11 -3.46
N ARG A 98 -1.93 33.44 -3.47
CA ARG A 98 -2.70 34.30 -4.40
C ARG A 98 -2.44 34.03 -5.90
N PHE A 99 -1.31 33.40 -6.23
CA PHE A 99 -0.98 33.00 -7.60
C PHE A 99 -1.54 31.63 -7.97
N SER A 100 -2.14 30.92 -7.01
CA SER A 100 -2.79 29.65 -7.27
C SER A 100 -4.09 29.82 -8.05
N SER A 101 -4.46 28.77 -8.79
CA SER A 101 -5.71 28.71 -9.53
C SER A 101 -6.25 27.29 -9.60
N ALA A 102 -7.55 27.17 -9.79
CA ALA A 102 -8.24 25.90 -9.95
C ALA A 102 -9.12 25.93 -11.21
N VAL A 103 -9.29 24.76 -11.83
CA VAL A 103 -10.28 24.54 -12.88
C VAL A 103 -11.45 23.82 -12.25
N ILE A 104 -12.60 24.48 -12.21
CA ILE A 104 -13.81 23.98 -11.57
C ILE A 104 -14.88 23.86 -12.65
N LYS A 105 -15.47 22.67 -12.75
CA LYS A 105 -16.61 22.41 -13.62
C LYS A 105 -17.90 22.68 -12.86
N ILE A 106 -18.73 23.53 -13.43
CA ILE A 106 -20.08 23.83 -12.97
C ILE A 106 -21.01 23.29 -14.04
N ASP A 107 -21.86 22.33 -13.66
CA ASP A 107 -22.68 21.56 -14.60
C ASP A 107 -21.82 20.90 -15.69
N ASN A 108 -21.77 21.47 -16.90
CA ASN A 108 -21.01 20.95 -18.03
C ASN A 108 -19.93 21.92 -18.57
N THR A 109 -19.70 23.04 -17.89
CA THR A 109 -18.72 24.05 -18.30
C THR A 109 -17.57 24.10 -17.29
N ALA A 110 -16.35 23.88 -17.76
CA ALA A 110 -15.13 23.95 -16.94
C ALA A 110 -14.43 25.29 -17.16
N GLU A 111 -14.24 26.04 -16.09
CA GLU A 111 -13.61 27.36 -16.12
C GLU A 111 -12.48 27.45 -15.09
N ARG A 112 -11.54 28.36 -15.36
CA ARG A 112 -10.38 28.61 -14.50
C ARG A 112 -10.67 29.79 -13.56
N TYR A 113 -10.48 29.58 -12.27
CA TYR A 113 -10.64 30.57 -11.22
C TYR A 113 -9.33 30.78 -10.45
N ARG A 114 -8.98 32.01 -10.11
CA ARG A 114 -7.88 32.37 -9.20
C ARG A 114 -8.36 32.55 -7.78
N VAL A 115 -7.44 32.43 -6.81
CA VAL A 115 -7.74 32.74 -5.41
C VAL A 115 -8.28 34.18 -5.31
N GLY A 116 -9.44 34.33 -4.68
CA GLY A 116 -10.20 35.58 -4.59
C GLY A 116 -11.25 35.79 -5.69
N GLU A 117 -11.40 34.89 -6.66
CA GLU A 117 -12.45 35.00 -7.68
C GLU A 117 -13.73 34.24 -7.27
N THR A 118 -14.89 34.79 -7.65
CA THR A 118 -16.20 34.15 -7.47
C THR A 118 -16.39 33.04 -8.51
N ILE A 119 -16.94 31.91 -8.08
CA ILE A 119 -17.15 30.71 -8.91
C ILE A 119 -18.45 30.85 -9.70
N GLY A 120 -18.35 31.18 -10.99
CA GLY A 120 -19.50 31.37 -11.89
C GLY A 120 -20.58 32.28 -11.31
N SER A 121 -21.84 31.84 -11.38
CA SER A 121 -23.00 32.55 -10.80
C SER A 121 -23.32 32.12 -9.35
N THR A 122 -22.39 31.45 -8.67
CA THR A 122 -22.60 30.94 -7.31
C THR A 122 -22.17 31.95 -6.24
N SER A 123 -22.57 31.71 -5.00
CA SER A 123 -22.14 32.48 -3.83
C SER A 123 -20.74 32.11 -3.31
N TYR A 124 -20.04 31.18 -3.98
CA TYR A 124 -18.72 30.70 -3.58
C TYR A 124 -17.59 31.54 -4.19
N GLN A 125 -16.54 31.76 -3.40
CA GLN A 125 -15.28 32.38 -3.80
C GLN A 125 -14.12 31.41 -3.53
N LEU A 126 -13.17 31.31 -4.46
CA LEU A 126 -11.99 30.47 -4.27
C LEU A 126 -11.08 31.07 -3.18
N ALA A 127 -11.00 30.43 -2.02
CA ALA A 127 -10.23 30.93 -0.88
C ALA A 127 -8.80 30.37 -0.88
N GLU A 128 -8.65 29.06 -1.07
CA GLU A 128 -7.34 28.40 -1.06
C GLU A 128 -7.28 27.26 -2.07
N VAL A 129 -6.07 26.98 -2.57
CA VAL A 129 -5.80 25.93 -3.53
C VAL A 129 -4.65 25.08 -3.01
N TYR A 130 -4.93 23.80 -2.79
CA TYR A 130 -3.97 22.78 -2.44
C TYR A 130 -3.73 21.84 -3.64
N TRP A 131 -2.78 20.92 -3.50
CA TRP A 131 -2.41 19.99 -4.57
C TRP A 131 -3.48 18.92 -4.82
N ASP A 132 -4.30 18.62 -3.81
CA ASP A 132 -5.32 17.56 -3.77
C ASP A 132 -6.76 18.09 -3.66
N ARG A 133 -6.92 19.36 -3.28
CA ARG A 133 -8.23 19.96 -3.02
C ARG A 133 -8.22 21.47 -3.16
N VAL A 134 -9.40 22.06 -3.21
CA VAL A 134 -9.61 23.50 -3.10
C VAL A 134 -10.58 23.82 -1.99
N VAL A 135 -10.43 25.01 -1.43
CA VAL A 135 -11.25 25.53 -0.35
C VAL A 135 -12.03 26.71 -0.88
N LEU A 136 -13.35 26.61 -0.85
CA LEU A 136 -14.29 27.63 -1.26
C LEU A 136 -14.86 28.32 -0.03
N SER A 137 -15.00 29.63 -0.06
CA SER A 137 -15.62 30.43 1.00
C SER A 137 -16.91 31.07 0.50
N GLN A 138 -17.86 31.32 1.40
CA GLN A 138 -19.06 32.10 1.14
C GLN A 138 -19.02 33.42 1.92
N GLY A 139 -19.81 34.41 1.49
CA GLY A 139 -19.89 35.72 2.15
C GLY A 139 -20.38 35.68 3.61
N ASN A 140 -20.97 34.57 4.05
CA ASN A 140 -21.36 34.33 5.45
C ASN A 140 -20.22 33.74 6.33
N GLY A 141 -19.01 33.58 5.78
CA GLY A 141 -17.85 32.99 6.46
C GLY A 141 -17.83 31.45 6.48
N SER A 142 -18.79 30.78 5.84
CA SER A 142 -18.79 29.31 5.71
C SER A 142 -17.80 28.87 4.63
N THR A 143 -17.19 27.71 4.86
CA THR A 143 -16.19 27.12 3.97
C THR A 143 -16.66 25.76 3.45
N ARG A 144 -16.36 25.46 2.19
CA ARG A 144 -16.64 24.18 1.53
C ARG A 144 -15.39 23.67 0.84
N GLU A 145 -15.03 22.42 1.10
CA GLU A 145 -13.93 21.77 0.40
C GLU A 145 -14.43 21.07 -0.86
N LEU A 146 -13.63 21.15 -1.92
CA LEU A 146 -13.85 20.42 -3.15
C LEU A 146 -12.59 19.64 -3.49
N GLN A 147 -12.70 18.32 -3.47
CA GLN A 147 -11.61 17.40 -3.76
C GLN A 147 -11.74 16.87 -5.19
N PHE A 148 -10.65 16.35 -5.74
CA PHE A 148 -10.71 15.62 -6.99
C PHE A 148 -11.64 14.42 -6.85
N LYS A 149 -12.57 14.27 -7.80
CA LYS A 149 -13.28 13.01 -7.93
C LYS A 149 -12.25 11.95 -8.31
N GLY A 150 -12.03 10.99 -7.42
CA GLY A 150 -11.13 9.87 -7.68
C GLY A 150 -11.47 9.28 -9.04
N LEU A 151 -10.43 9.03 -9.84
CA LEU A 151 -10.61 8.42 -11.15
C LEU A 151 -11.21 7.03 -10.92
N PRO A 152 -12.38 6.69 -11.49
CA PRO A 152 -12.97 5.35 -11.31
C PRO A 152 -12.03 4.23 -11.80
N ASN A 153 -11.00 4.58 -12.59
CA ASN A 153 -9.98 3.68 -13.11
C ASN A 153 -8.55 3.94 -12.54
N GLY A 154 -8.42 4.70 -11.44
CA GLY A 154 -7.12 5.02 -10.83
C GLY A 154 -6.25 6.00 -11.63
N LEU A 155 -5.03 6.24 -11.17
CA LEU A 155 -4.05 7.20 -11.75
C LEU A 155 -3.58 6.87 -13.18
N TYR A 156 -3.98 5.71 -13.70
CA TYR A 156 -3.65 5.30 -15.06
C TYR A 156 -4.74 5.80 -16.01
N GLN A 157 -4.60 7.06 -16.43
CA GLN A 157 -5.43 7.64 -17.47
C GLN A 157 -4.55 7.84 -18.71
N PRO A 158 -4.63 6.94 -19.71
CA PRO A 158 -3.94 7.15 -20.97
C PRO A 158 -4.40 8.49 -21.53
N MET A 159 -3.45 9.36 -21.90
CA MET A 159 -3.76 10.56 -22.67
C MET A 159 -4.31 10.11 -24.02
N THR A 160 -5.63 9.93 -24.12
CA THR A 160 -6.31 9.78 -25.40
C THR A 160 -6.48 11.18 -25.96
N PRO A 161 -5.92 11.50 -27.15
CA PRO A 161 -6.22 12.75 -27.83
C PRO A 161 -7.73 12.90 -27.98
N ASP A 162 -8.23 14.11 -27.72
CA ASP A 162 -9.65 14.47 -27.89
C ASP A 162 -10.08 14.10 -29.32
N ALA A 163 -11.02 13.16 -29.41
CA ALA A 163 -11.55 12.64 -30.67
C ALA A 163 -12.58 13.61 -31.25
N SER A 164 -12.12 14.79 -31.66
CA SER A 164 -12.88 15.75 -32.45
C SER A 164 -12.20 16.09 -33.78
N GLN A 165 -11.44 15.13 -34.33
CA GLN A 165 -11.06 15.13 -35.76
C GLN A 165 -11.35 13.77 -36.39
N GLN A 166 -12.50 13.76 -37.05
CA GLN A 166 -13.01 12.71 -37.90
C GLN A 166 -12.07 12.48 -39.08
N SER A 167 -11.46 11.29 -39.14
CA SER A 167 -11.00 10.65 -40.38
C SER A 167 -10.81 9.15 -40.16
N ALA A 168 -11.71 8.39 -40.80
CA ALA A 168 -11.62 6.99 -41.23
C ALA A 168 -11.06 5.91 -40.26
N THR A 169 -11.97 5.02 -39.86
CA THR A 169 -11.84 3.65 -39.36
C THR A 169 -10.81 2.77 -40.12
N PRO A 170 -10.29 1.65 -39.54
CA PRO A 170 -11.07 0.67 -38.78
C PRO A 170 -10.62 0.44 -37.34
N SER A 171 -11.62 0.53 -36.47
CA SER A 171 -11.93 -0.32 -35.33
C SER A 171 -10.85 -1.32 -34.91
N GLN A 172 -10.33 -1.14 -33.69
CA GLN A 172 -10.16 -2.28 -32.80
C GLN A 172 -10.67 -1.91 -31.41
N SER A 173 -11.77 -2.58 -31.11
CA SER A 173 -12.57 -2.62 -29.91
C SER A 173 -11.75 -2.93 -28.66
N THR A 174 -12.18 -2.29 -27.58
CA THR A 174 -12.15 -2.77 -26.20
C THR A 174 -12.46 -4.27 -26.13
N GLU A 175 -11.42 -5.12 -26.04
CA GLU A 175 -11.49 -6.46 -25.45
C GLU A 175 -10.11 -6.82 -24.84
N PRO A 176 -9.86 -6.52 -23.56
CA PRO A 176 -8.55 -6.75 -22.95
C PRO A 176 -8.21 -8.24 -22.74
N MET A 177 -9.19 -9.14 -22.80
CA MET A 177 -9.00 -10.55 -22.45
C MET A 177 -8.90 -11.47 -23.68
N ASN A 178 -9.72 -11.26 -24.72
CA ASN A 178 -9.63 -12.01 -25.97
C ASN A 178 -8.34 -11.74 -26.74
N THR A 179 -7.85 -10.49 -26.75
CA THR A 179 -6.68 -10.11 -27.56
C THR A 179 -5.39 -10.78 -27.07
N ALA A 180 -5.18 -10.88 -25.75
CA ALA A 180 -4.00 -11.54 -25.20
C ALA A 180 -4.02 -13.06 -25.43
N GLN A 181 -5.20 -13.68 -25.26
CA GLN A 181 -5.41 -15.10 -25.51
C GLN A 181 -5.24 -15.45 -27.00
N GLN A 182 -5.72 -14.57 -27.88
CA GLN A 182 -5.53 -14.67 -29.33
C GLN A 182 -4.07 -14.45 -29.74
N ALA A 183 -3.37 -13.48 -29.15
CA ALA A 183 -1.95 -13.23 -29.38
C ALA A 183 -1.09 -14.43 -28.94
N LEU A 184 -1.38 -15.04 -27.79
CA LEU A 184 -0.73 -16.29 -27.38
C LEU A 184 -1.04 -17.43 -28.35
N GLY A 185 -2.28 -17.54 -28.84
CA GLY A 185 -2.64 -18.54 -29.86
C GLY A 185 -1.86 -18.37 -31.16
N GLN A 186 -1.68 -17.14 -31.63
CA GLN A 186 -0.89 -16.82 -32.82
C GLN A 186 0.60 -17.10 -32.59
N ALA A 187 1.13 -16.77 -31.41
CA ALA A 187 2.50 -17.08 -31.02
C ALA A 187 2.76 -18.58 -31.05
N ILE A 188 1.85 -19.40 -30.51
CA ILE A 188 1.94 -20.86 -30.52
C ILE A 188 1.98 -21.39 -31.97
N GLN A 189 1.10 -20.90 -32.85
CA GLN A 189 1.05 -21.31 -34.25
C GLN A 189 2.33 -20.95 -35.01
N GLN A 190 2.86 -19.74 -34.81
CA GLN A 190 4.08 -19.27 -35.45
C GLN A 190 5.32 -19.99 -34.93
N MET A 191 5.37 -20.29 -33.63
CA MET A 191 6.45 -21.08 -33.05
C MET A 191 6.46 -22.54 -33.55
N GLN A 192 5.29 -23.13 -33.83
CA GLN A 192 5.19 -24.48 -34.40
C GLN A 192 5.59 -24.51 -35.88
N GLY A 193 5.22 -23.48 -36.65
CA GLY A 193 5.48 -23.41 -38.07
C GLY A 193 6.91 -22.99 -38.41
N ASN A 194 7.37 -21.85 -37.88
CA ASN A 194 8.67 -21.25 -38.19
C ASN A 194 9.24 -20.56 -36.95
N ARG A 195 9.82 -21.36 -36.05
CA ARG A 195 10.38 -20.88 -34.79
C ARG A 195 11.43 -19.79 -34.98
N GLU A 196 12.38 -20.00 -35.88
CA GLU A 196 13.51 -19.08 -36.09
C GLU A 196 13.01 -17.72 -36.54
N GLN A 197 11.97 -17.69 -37.38
CA GLN A 197 11.36 -16.47 -37.85
C GLN A 197 10.59 -15.76 -36.73
N TYR A 198 9.84 -16.51 -35.92
CA TYR A 198 9.13 -15.95 -34.77
C TYR A 198 10.09 -15.32 -33.75
N LEU A 199 11.19 -16.00 -33.41
CA LEU A 199 12.19 -15.46 -32.47
C LEU A 199 12.87 -14.20 -33.02
N ARG A 200 13.13 -14.14 -34.33
CA ARG A 200 13.64 -12.95 -35.01
C ARG A 200 12.65 -11.79 -34.97
N ASP A 201 11.37 -12.05 -35.23
CA ASP A 201 10.30 -11.05 -35.18
C ASP A 201 10.11 -10.50 -33.76
N MET A 202 10.13 -11.39 -32.77
CA MET A 202 10.12 -11.05 -31.35
C MET A 202 11.43 -10.40 -30.87
N GLY A 203 12.43 -10.27 -31.74
CA GLY A 203 13.71 -9.66 -31.43
C GLY A 203 14.41 -10.34 -30.26
N VAL A 204 14.24 -11.64 -30.07
CA VAL A 204 14.94 -12.40 -29.02
C VAL A 204 15.99 -13.29 -29.65
N SER A 205 17.19 -13.31 -29.06
CA SER A 205 18.21 -14.28 -29.44
C SER A 205 18.16 -15.45 -28.47
N GLY A 206 17.80 -16.62 -28.97
CA GLY A 206 17.88 -17.87 -28.22
C GLY A 206 19.20 -18.56 -28.50
N ASN A 207 19.94 -18.91 -27.45
CA ASN A 207 20.95 -19.96 -27.53
C ASN A 207 20.34 -21.22 -26.91
N SER A 208 20.40 -22.34 -27.61
CA SER A 208 19.74 -23.59 -27.19
C SER A 208 20.11 -23.95 -25.76
N GLY A 209 19.10 -23.99 -24.86
CA GLY A 209 19.24 -24.40 -23.47
C GLY A 209 19.63 -23.32 -22.45
N GLU A 210 20.01 -22.11 -22.87
CA GLU A 210 20.36 -21.01 -21.94
C GLU A 210 19.21 -19.98 -21.76
N GLY A 211 18.12 -20.16 -22.49
CA GLY A 211 16.97 -19.27 -22.50
C GLY A 211 16.99 -18.24 -23.63
N TYR A 212 16.19 -17.19 -23.50
CA TYR A 212 16.01 -16.16 -24.52
C TYR A 212 16.51 -14.81 -24.04
N GLU A 213 17.44 -14.23 -24.78
CA GLU A 213 17.94 -12.89 -24.50
C GLU A 213 17.07 -11.83 -25.17
N VAL A 214 16.60 -10.88 -24.37
CA VAL A 214 15.79 -9.74 -24.78
C VAL A 214 16.70 -8.71 -25.44
N THR A 215 16.43 -8.35 -26.69
CA THR A 215 17.20 -7.32 -27.40
C THR A 215 16.41 -6.03 -27.50
N GLU A 216 17.03 -4.99 -28.07
CA GLU A 216 16.34 -3.73 -28.38
C GLU A 216 15.23 -3.90 -29.42
N ARG A 217 15.28 -4.97 -30.22
CA ARG A 217 14.28 -5.28 -31.25
C ARG A 217 13.03 -5.93 -30.67
N THR A 218 13.06 -6.38 -29.41
CA THR A 218 11.87 -6.96 -28.77
C THR A 218 10.76 -5.92 -28.68
N PRO A 219 9.50 -6.27 -29.04
CA PRO A 219 8.39 -5.33 -29.07
C PRO A 219 8.29 -4.50 -27.79
N THR A 220 8.30 -3.17 -27.93
CA THR A 220 8.31 -2.24 -26.80
C THR A 220 7.09 -2.42 -25.90
N ALA A 221 5.94 -2.78 -26.47
CA ALA A 221 4.73 -3.11 -25.70
C ALA A 221 4.96 -4.30 -24.75
N LEU A 222 5.63 -5.36 -25.21
CA LEU A 222 5.94 -6.53 -24.38
C LEU A 222 6.97 -6.18 -23.31
N ARG A 223 8.03 -5.45 -23.69
CA ARG A 223 9.06 -5.00 -22.74
C ARG A 223 8.48 -4.16 -21.61
N ASN A 224 7.64 -3.18 -21.94
CA ASN A 224 7.03 -2.31 -20.95
C ASN A 224 6.03 -3.05 -20.06
N LYS A 225 5.20 -3.93 -20.64
CA LYS A 225 4.20 -4.70 -19.90
C LYS A 225 4.84 -5.67 -18.89
N LEU A 226 5.95 -6.29 -19.27
CA LEU A 226 6.67 -7.25 -18.42
C LEU A 226 7.86 -6.64 -17.68
N GLY A 227 8.12 -5.33 -17.80
CA GLY A 227 9.28 -4.68 -17.16
C GLY A 227 10.66 -5.21 -17.63
N LEU A 228 10.71 -5.78 -18.84
CA LEU A 228 11.93 -6.33 -19.44
C LEU A 228 12.81 -5.21 -20.00
N ARG A 229 14.12 -5.39 -19.89
CA ARG A 229 15.15 -4.50 -20.43
C ARG A 229 16.02 -5.26 -21.44
N PRO A 230 16.57 -4.58 -22.46
CA PRO A 230 17.60 -5.17 -23.31
C PRO A 230 18.75 -5.74 -22.47
N GLY A 231 19.18 -6.95 -22.78
CA GLY A 231 20.18 -7.71 -22.02
C GLY A 231 19.60 -8.60 -20.91
N ASP A 232 18.29 -8.53 -20.65
CA ASP A 232 17.63 -9.50 -19.78
C ASP A 232 17.56 -10.87 -20.47
N ARG A 233 17.83 -11.95 -19.73
CA ARG A 233 17.72 -13.32 -20.23
C ARG A 233 16.58 -14.06 -19.55
N ILE A 234 15.58 -14.47 -20.32
CA ILE A 234 14.45 -15.27 -19.84
C ILE A 234 14.94 -16.71 -19.67
N VAL A 235 14.97 -17.20 -18.43
CA VAL A 235 15.52 -18.51 -18.07
C VAL A 235 14.43 -19.56 -17.84
N SER A 236 13.28 -19.16 -17.28
CA SER A 236 12.16 -20.08 -17.08
C SER A 236 10.80 -19.41 -17.24
N LEU A 237 9.81 -20.22 -17.61
CA LEU A 237 8.40 -19.88 -17.68
C LEU A 237 7.62 -20.89 -16.83
N ASN A 238 6.82 -20.39 -15.89
CA ASN A 238 6.08 -21.17 -14.90
C ASN A 238 6.94 -22.22 -14.17
N GLY A 239 8.23 -21.92 -13.95
CA GLY A 239 9.18 -22.80 -13.28
C GLY A 239 9.87 -23.83 -14.19
N GLN A 240 9.60 -23.82 -15.49
CA GLN A 240 10.22 -24.72 -16.46
C GLN A 240 11.15 -23.95 -17.40
N THR A 241 12.35 -24.50 -17.64
CA THR A 241 13.39 -23.86 -18.44
C THR A 241 12.94 -23.63 -19.88
N VAL A 242 13.20 -22.44 -20.39
CA VAL A 242 12.92 -22.08 -21.79
C VAL A 242 14.15 -22.22 -22.67
N GLY A 243 13.96 -22.23 -23.99
CA GLY A 243 15.04 -22.30 -24.98
C GLY A 243 15.36 -23.70 -25.46
N GLN A 244 14.51 -24.69 -25.15
CA GLN A 244 14.67 -26.09 -25.56
C GLN A 244 13.96 -26.42 -26.88
N GLY A 245 13.29 -25.46 -27.53
CA GLY A 245 12.63 -25.73 -28.81
C GLY A 245 11.20 -26.17 -28.62
N GLN A 246 11.01 -27.49 -28.71
CA GLN A 246 9.69 -28.13 -28.69
C GLN A 246 8.95 -27.92 -27.36
N THR A 247 9.68 -27.87 -26.24
CA THR A 247 9.14 -27.63 -24.90
C THR A 247 8.51 -26.25 -24.77
N ASP A 248 9.03 -25.25 -25.49
CA ASP A 248 8.60 -23.85 -25.36
C ASP A 248 7.15 -23.64 -25.86
N VAL A 249 6.74 -24.40 -26.87
CA VAL A 249 5.37 -24.37 -27.40
C VAL A 249 4.37 -24.89 -26.35
N GLN A 250 4.72 -25.97 -25.66
CA GLN A 250 3.88 -26.54 -24.61
C GLN A 250 3.77 -25.60 -23.40
N LEU A 251 4.86 -24.90 -23.09
CA LEU A 251 4.92 -23.88 -22.05
C LEU A 251 3.97 -22.71 -22.33
N LEU A 252 3.95 -22.21 -23.57
CA LEU A 252 3.03 -21.16 -24.00
C LEU A 252 1.57 -21.62 -23.99
N GLU A 253 1.30 -22.87 -24.38
CA GLU A 253 -0.04 -23.46 -24.32
C GLU A 253 -0.54 -23.58 -22.87
N GLN A 254 0.33 -23.99 -21.94
CA GLN A 254 0.00 -24.03 -20.51
C GLN A 254 -0.25 -22.63 -19.94
N ALA A 255 0.60 -21.66 -20.30
CA ALA A 255 0.41 -20.25 -19.98
C ALA A 255 -0.95 -19.72 -20.46
N ARG A 256 -1.32 -20.04 -21.70
CA ARG A 256 -2.62 -19.65 -22.29
C ARG A 256 -3.79 -20.21 -21.48
N ARG A 257 -3.72 -21.49 -21.08
CA ARG A 257 -4.77 -22.15 -20.29
C ARG A 257 -4.86 -21.63 -18.86
N ALA A 258 -3.72 -21.29 -18.26
CA ALA A 258 -3.65 -20.82 -16.88
C ALA A 258 -4.13 -19.37 -16.72
N GLY A 259 -4.16 -18.57 -17.79
CA GLY A 259 -4.49 -17.14 -17.71
C GLY A 259 -3.45 -16.31 -16.94
N GLN A 260 -2.35 -16.93 -16.53
CA GLN A 260 -1.26 -16.29 -15.79
C GLN A 260 0.08 -16.87 -16.23
N VAL A 261 1.10 -16.01 -16.22
CA VAL A 261 2.47 -16.39 -16.55
C VAL A 261 3.41 -15.85 -15.50
N LYS A 262 4.23 -16.74 -14.94
CA LYS A 262 5.37 -16.41 -14.09
C LYS A 262 6.64 -16.62 -14.89
N ILE A 263 7.41 -15.56 -15.12
CA ILE A 263 8.64 -15.58 -15.88
C ILE A 263 9.80 -15.33 -14.94
N GLU A 264 10.84 -16.15 -15.01
CA GLU A 264 12.10 -15.88 -14.35
C GLU A 264 13.11 -15.35 -15.37
N ILE A 265 13.72 -14.22 -15.04
CA ILE A 265 14.73 -13.56 -15.86
C ILE A 265 16.04 -13.41 -15.09
N LYS A 266 17.16 -13.37 -15.82
CA LYS A 266 18.48 -13.03 -15.32
C LYS A 266 18.90 -11.68 -15.90
N ARG A 267 19.17 -10.71 -15.04
CA ARG A 267 19.67 -9.37 -15.38
C ARG A 267 21.07 -9.22 -14.80
N GLY A 268 22.10 -9.30 -15.65
CA GLY A 268 23.47 -9.45 -15.17
C GLY A 268 23.59 -10.75 -14.37
N ASP A 269 23.96 -10.67 -13.08
CA ASP A 269 24.02 -11.82 -12.18
C ASP A 269 22.76 -12.01 -11.31
N GLN A 270 21.79 -11.09 -11.37
CA GLN A 270 20.60 -11.14 -10.55
C GLN A 270 19.46 -11.90 -11.23
N VAL A 271 18.84 -12.83 -10.51
CA VAL A 271 17.61 -13.51 -10.94
C VAL A 271 16.39 -12.76 -10.40
N MET A 272 15.43 -12.46 -11.27
CA MET A 272 14.19 -11.76 -10.95
C MET A 272 12.99 -12.58 -11.44
N THR A 273 11.90 -12.56 -10.67
CA THR A 273 10.63 -13.17 -11.06
C THR A 273 9.61 -12.10 -11.40
N ILE A 274 8.90 -12.29 -12.51
CA ILE A 274 7.88 -11.39 -13.03
C ILE A 274 6.60 -12.19 -13.21
N GLN A 275 5.49 -11.74 -12.62
CA GLN A 275 4.20 -12.39 -12.75
C GLN A 275 3.22 -11.48 -13.48
N GLN A 276 2.55 -12.03 -14.49
CA GLN A 276 1.57 -11.33 -15.29
C GLN A 276 0.30 -12.16 -15.41
N ASN A 277 -0.82 -11.55 -15.07
CA ASN A 277 -2.15 -12.11 -15.32
C ASN A 277 -2.71 -11.52 -16.63
N PHE A 278 -3.52 -12.31 -17.34
CA PHE A 278 -4.14 -11.98 -18.62
C PHE A 278 -5.66 -12.11 -18.53
#